data_AF-J9GMM3-F1
#
_entry.id   AF-J9GMM3-F1
#
_cell.length_a   1.000
_cell.length_b   1.000
_cell.length_c   1.000
_cell.angle_alpha   90.00
_cell.angle_beta   90.00
_cell.angle_gamma   90.00
#
_symmetry.space_group_name_H-M   'P 1'
#
loop_
_entity.id
_entity.type
_entity.pdbx_description
1 polymer ?
#
loop_
_entity_poly.entity_id
_entity_poly.type
_entity_poly.pdbx_seq_one_letter_code
_entity_poly.pdbx_strand_id
1 'polypeptide(L)' 'SLAALRSEPALSGLRILQKGNRLSITPVTKDDFLFIAERFL' A
#
# COMPACT_ATOMS: atom_id res chain seq x y z
N SER A 1 -4.47 0.63 9.37
CA SER A 1 -5.04 -0.72 9.09
C SER A 1 -5.08 -0.94 7.58
N LEU A 2 -5.26 -2.18 7.08
CA LEU A 2 -5.39 -2.43 5.62
C LEU A 2 -6.59 -1.70 4.99
N ALA A 3 -7.68 -1.50 5.74
CA ALA A 3 -8.83 -0.73 5.26
C ALA A 3 -8.46 0.73 5.00
N ALA A 4 -7.72 1.37 5.90
CA ALA A 4 -7.27 2.75 5.75
C ALA A 4 -6.29 2.94 4.56
N LEU A 5 -5.43 1.94 4.30
CA LEU A 5 -4.55 1.98 3.12
C LEU A 5 -5.34 1.80 1.81
N ARG A 6 -6.38 0.96 1.81
CA ARG A 6 -7.24 0.76 0.63
C ARG A 6 -8.12 1.95 0.28
N SER A 7 -8.39 2.86 1.23
CA SER A 7 -9.12 4.09 0.93
C SER A 7 -8.26 5.14 0.23
N GLU A 8 -6.95 4.95 0.11
CA GLU A 8 -6.04 5.91 -0.54
C GLU A 8 -5.87 5.60 -2.03
N PRO A 9 -6.35 6.47 -2.95
CA PRO A 9 -6.20 6.24 -4.39
C PRO A 9 -4.74 6.17 -4.85
N ALA A 10 -3.86 6.92 -4.18
CA ALA A 10 -2.42 6.91 -4.44
C ALA A 10 -1.79 5.52 -4.24
N LEU A 11 -2.37 4.69 -3.37
CA LEU A 11 -1.87 3.35 -3.05
C LEU A 11 -2.56 2.24 -3.86
N SER A 12 -3.46 2.58 -4.78
CA SER A 12 -4.24 1.61 -5.57
C SER A 12 -3.39 0.64 -6.39
N GLY A 13 -2.15 1.02 -6.72
CA GLY A 13 -1.17 0.18 -7.41
C GLY A 13 -0.46 -0.86 -6.54
N LEU A 14 -0.55 -0.75 -5.21
CA LEU A 14 0.18 -1.65 -4.32
C LEU A 14 -0.30 -3.10 -4.46
N ARG A 15 0.63 -4.02 -4.69
CA ARG A 15 0.34 -5.45 -4.82
C ARG A 15 -0.29 -6.03 -3.55
N ILE A 16 0.13 -5.55 -2.38
CA ILE A 16 -0.40 -6.01 -1.09
C ILE A 16 -1.89 -5.68 -0.89
N LEU A 17 -2.38 -4.61 -1.53
CA LEU A 17 -3.77 -4.17 -1.37
C LEU A 17 -4.74 -4.88 -2.32
N GLN A 18 -4.23 -5.52 -3.38
CA GLN A 18 -5.03 -6.21 -4.38
C GLN A 18 -5.84 -7.37 -3.78
N LYS A 19 -7.09 -7.51 -4.24
CA LYS A 19 -7.98 -8.59 -3.80
C LYS A 19 -7.34 -9.94 -4.11
N GLY A 20 -7.34 -10.84 -3.12
CA GLY A 20 -6.82 -12.19 -3.29
C GLY A 20 -5.29 -12.29 -3.28
N ASN A 21 -4.54 -11.21 -3.02
CA ASN A 21 -3.10 -11.31 -2.86
C ASN A 21 -2.73 -12.32 -1.74
N ARG A 22 -1.72 -13.14 -2.00
CA ARG A 22 -1.16 -14.17 -1.09
C ARG A 22 0.35 -14.03 -0.91
N LEU A 23 0.95 -13.02 -1.54
CA LEU A 23 2.37 -12.72 -1.36
C LEU A 23 2.57 -12.09 0.02
N SER A 24 3.43 -12.70 0.82
CA SER A 24 3.86 -12.18 2.13
C SER A 24 4.90 -11.07 2.02
N ILE A 25 5.53 -10.93 0.85
CA ILE A 25 6.49 -9.87 0.53
C ILE A 25 6.11 -9.32 -0.85
N THR A 26 5.92 -8.01 -0.94
CA THR A 26 5.65 -7.33 -2.20
C THR A 26 6.59 -6.14 -2.34
N PRO A 27 7.15 -5.89 -3.54
CA PRO A 27 7.92 -4.69 -3.77
C PRO A 27 7.03 -3.45 -3.60
N VAL A 28 7.64 -2.37 -3.14
CA VAL A 28 7.03 -1.06 -2.94
C VAL A 28 7.94 -0.04 -3.61
N THR A 29 7.38 0.94 -4.30
CA THR A 29 8.19 2.01 -4.89
C THR A 29 8.64 2.99 -3.80
N LYS A 30 9.64 3.83 -4.09
CA LYS A 30 10.06 4.87 -3.16
C LYS A 30 8.91 5.84 -2.84
N ASP A 31 8.12 6.20 -3.84
CA ASP A 31 7.02 7.16 -3.71
C ASP A 31 5.88 6.58 -2.87
N ASP A 32 5.52 5.31 -3.09
CA ASP A 32 4.54 4.61 -2.25
C ASP A 32 4.98 4.58 -0.78
N PHE A 33 6.27 4.29 -0.54
CA PHE A 33 6.82 4.25 0.80
C PHE A 33 6.76 5.62 1.48
N LEU A 34 7.21 6.67 0.79
CA LEU A 34 7.19 8.04 1.32
C LEU A 34 5.76 8.49 1.61
N PHE A 35 4.81 8.22 0.70
CA PHE A 35 3.40 8.54 0.94
C PHE A 35 2.85 7.86 2.19
N ILE A 36 3.15 6.57 2.39
CA ILE A 36 2.71 5.85 3.60
C ILE A 36 3.36 6.45 4.84
N ALA A 37 4.67 6.72 4.79
CA ALA A 37 5.43 7.23 5.92
C ALA A 37 4.98 8.63 6.34
N GLU A 38 4.64 9.51 5.41
CA GLU A 38 4.21 10.88 5.74
C GLU A 38 2.76 10.94 6.25
N ARG A 39 1.91 9.98 5.87
CA ARG A 39 0.45 10.04 6.13
C ARG A 39 -0.03 9.09 7.23
N PHE A 40 0.74 8.05 7.56
CA PHE A 40 0.32 6.99 8.48
C PHE A 40 1.34 6.65 9.58
N LEU A 41 2.51 7.29 9.61
CA LEU A 41 3.47 7.21 10.72
C LEU A 41 3.47 8.54 11.49
#